data_AF-A0A7C6QQU5-F1
#
_entry.id   AF-A0A7C6QQU5-F1
#
_cell.length_a   1.000
_cell.length_b   1.000
_cell.length_c   1.000
_cell.angle_alpha   90.00
_cell.angle_beta   90.00
_cell.angle_gamma   90.00
#
_symmetry.space_group_name_H-M   'P 1'
#
loop_
_entity.id
_entity.type
_entity.pdbx_description
1 polymer ?
#
loop_
_entity_poly.entity_id
_entity_poly.type
_entity_poly.pdbx_seq_one_letter_code
_entity_poly.pdbx_strand_id
1 'polypeptide(L)'
;MSGSMSPNGLIIQYDETIEKALNNIAKLLKARYNFSKRMIALLLLQEDDEITQLAKLREADFPKIFSIIQQTKSKYKDPLRYVITLQCRQRADQILSGVITDSKKETRLQSWLDRITINPITGIPILLLVLYFGLYKFVGQFGAGTLVDLIEGSLFENHINPWVNQITAKLIPWHSIQT
;
A
#
# COMPACT_ATOMS: atom_id res chain seq x y z
N MET A 1 34.42 -9.35 7.39
CA MET A 1 34.86 -10.50 6.58
C MET A 1 34.12 -10.42 5.25
N SER A 2 34.85 -10.09 4.19
CA SER A 2 34.32 -9.87 2.85
C SER A 2 34.01 -11.23 2.21
N GLY A 3 32.74 -11.60 2.18
CA GLY A 3 32.28 -12.76 1.42
C GLY A 3 32.13 -12.34 -0.04
N SER A 4 33.05 -12.79 -0.89
CA SER A 4 32.93 -12.65 -2.34
C SER A 4 31.67 -13.37 -2.82
N MET A 5 30.57 -12.65 -3.02
CA MET A 5 29.41 -13.20 -3.71
C MET A 5 29.79 -13.46 -5.17
N SER A 6 29.87 -14.74 -5.53
CA SER A 6 30.00 -15.17 -6.92
C SER A 6 28.84 -14.57 -7.75
N PRO A 7 29.06 -14.08 -8.98
CA PRO A 7 28.02 -13.46 -9.81
C PRO A 7 26.82 -14.38 -10.11
N ASN A 8 26.93 -15.68 -9.84
CA ASN A 8 25.83 -16.64 -9.93
C ASN A 8 24.85 -16.62 -8.73
N GLY A 9 25.14 -15.88 -7.66
CA GLY A 9 24.27 -15.78 -6.48
C GLY A 9 23.00 -14.94 -6.68
N LEU A 10 22.89 -14.20 -7.78
CA LEU A 10 21.77 -13.29 -8.07
C LEU A 10 20.71 -13.86 -9.01
N ILE A 11 20.91 -15.07 -9.55
CA ILE A 11 19.93 -15.69 -10.43
C ILE A 11 18.82 -16.30 -9.57
N ILE A 12 17.61 -15.75 -9.71
CA ILE A 12 16.40 -16.29 -9.08
C ILE A 12 16.17 -17.70 -9.62
N GLN A 13 16.26 -18.69 -8.73
CA GLN A 13 15.91 -20.08 -8.99
C GLN A 13 14.48 -20.34 -8.55
N TYR A 14 13.65 -20.72 -9.50
CA TYR A 14 12.27 -21.14 -9.25
C TYR A 14 12.22 -22.61 -8.81
N ASP A 15 11.04 -23.10 -8.50
CA ASP A 15 10.83 -24.52 -8.22
C ASP A 15 11.14 -25.40 -9.46
N GLU A 16 11.38 -26.68 -9.22
CA GLU A 16 11.94 -27.61 -10.21
C GLU A 16 11.07 -27.70 -11.48
N THR A 17 9.75 -27.61 -11.33
CA THR A 17 8.80 -27.66 -12.44
C THR A 17 8.93 -26.46 -13.37
N ILE A 18 9.01 -25.23 -12.81
CA ILE A 18 9.24 -24.01 -13.59
C ILE A 18 10.64 -24.06 -14.23
N GLU A 19 11.68 -24.45 -13.50
CA GLU A 19 13.04 -24.54 -14.05
C GLU A 19 13.17 -25.54 -15.20
N LYS A 20 12.50 -26.70 -15.11
CA LYS A 20 12.42 -27.66 -16.21
C LYS A 20 11.71 -27.06 -17.42
N ALA A 21 10.60 -26.37 -17.21
CA ALA A 21 9.86 -25.71 -18.29
C ALA A 21 10.70 -24.61 -18.97
N LEU A 22 11.39 -23.77 -18.19
CA LEU A 22 12.29 -22.73 -18.69
C LEU A 22 13.39 -23.33 -19.58
N ASN A 23 14.04 -24.40 -19.12
CA ASN A 23 15.10 -25.07 -19.88
C ASN A 23 14.58 -25.69 -21.18
N ASN A 24 13.40 -26.31 -21.15
CA ASN A 24 12.79 -26.92 -22.33
C ASN A 24 12.38 -25.87 -23.37
N ILE A 25 11.75 -24.77 -22.93
CA ILE A 25 11.37 -23.66 -23.82
C ILE A 25 12.64 -23.01 -24.38
N ALA A 26 13.64 -22.72 -23.56
CA ALA A 26 14.89 -22.07 -24.00
C ALA A 26 15.66 -22.86 -25.07
N LYS A 27 15.58 -24.20 -25.06
CA LYS A 27 16.15 -25.07 -26.11
C LYS A 27 15.41 -24.99 -27.44
N LEU A 28 14.10 -24.71 -27.39
CA LEU A 28 13.25 -24.59 -28.59
C LEU A 28 13.31 -23.19 -29.21
N LEU A 29 13.65 -22.16 -28.44
CA LEU A 29 13.81 -20.79 -28.95
C LEU A 29 14.99 -20.69 -29.91
N LYS A 30 14.69 -20.47 -31.20
CA LYS A 30 15.68 -20.33 -32.29
C LYS A 30 15.76 -18.90 -32.81
N ALA A 31 14.72 -18.10 -32.64
CA ALA A 31 14.68 -16.72 -33.08
C ALA A 31 15.63 -15.84 -32.26
N ARG A 32 15.96 -14.67 -32.82
CA ARG A 32 16.71 -13.62 -32.11
C ARG A 32 15.74 -12.74 -31.31
N TYR A 33 16.08 -12.56 -30.05
CA TYR A 33 15.37 -11.73 -29.08
C TYR A 33 16.32 -10.71 -28.47
N ASN A 34 15.78 -9.60 -27.98
CA ASN A 34 16.56 -8.56 -27.27
C ASN A 34 17.00 -9.00 -25.87
N PHE A 35 16.27 -9.95 -25.28
CA PHE A 35 16.57 -10.51 -23.96
C PHE A 35 17.13 -11.93 -24.05
N SER A 36 17.67 -12.42 -22.94
CA SER A 36 18.15 -13.80 -22.83
C SER A 36 17.02 -14.81 -23.09
N LYS A 37 17.36 -15.99 -23.65
CA LYS A 37 16.38 -17.06 -23.89
C LYS A 37 15.63 -17.47 -22.62
N ARG A 38 16.30 -17.42 -21.46
CA ARG A 38 15.69 -17.67 -20.15
C ARG A 38 14.61 -16.64 -19.82
N MET A 39 14.88 -15.35 -20.05
CA MET A 39 13.89 -14.29 -19.82
C MET A 39 12.67 -14.45 -20.74
N ILE A 40 12.89 -14.74 -22.02
CA ILE A 40 11.80 -14.99 -22.97
C ILE A 40 10.97 -16.20 -22.55
N ALA A 41 11.62 -17.29 -22.15
CA ALA A 41 10.92 -18.47 -21.63
C ALA A 41 10.10 -18.16 -20.37
N LEU A 42 10.61 -17.30 -19.49
CA LEU A 42 9.91 -16.88 -18.28
C LEU A 42 8.68 -16.02 -18.61
N LEU A 43 8.81 -15.06 -19.52
CA LEU A 43 7.69 -14.21 -19.97
C LEU A 43 6.62 -15.03 -20.69
N LEU A 44 7.02 -16.02 -21.49
CA LEU A 44 6.10 -16.97 -22.12
C LEU A 44 5.33 -17.82 -21.09
N LEU A 45 5.98 -18.28 -20.02
CA LEU A 45 5.30 -18.99 -18.92
C LEU A 45 4.34 -18.09 -18.13
N GLN A 46 4.58 -16.78 -18.12
CA GLN A 46 3.68 -15.79 -17.53
C GLN A 46 2.54 -15.36 -18.47
N GLU A 47 2.49 -15.93 -19.68
CA GLU A 47 1.50 -15.58 -20.72
C GLU A 47 1.54 -14.08 -21.08
N ASP A 48 2.75 -13.49 -21.11
CA ASP A 48 2.91 -12.10 -21.55
C ASP A 48 2.45 -11.92 -23.01
N ASP A 49 1.51 -11.01 -23.24
CA ASP A 49 0.82 -10.87 -24.52
C ASP A 49 1.78 -10.51 -25.66
N GLU A 50 2.67 -9.55 -25.44
CA GLU A 50 3.61 -9.06 -26.46
C GLU A 50 4.61 -10.14 -26.84
N ILE A 51 5.23 -10.79 -25.85
CA ILE A 51 6.21 -11.86 -26.09
C ILE A 51 5.53 -13.08 -26.70
N THR A 52 4.30 -13.40 -26.30
CA THR A 52 3.54 -14.52 -26.86
C THR A 52 3.20 -14.27 -28.34
N GLN A 53 2.77 -13.07 -28.70
CA GLN A 53 2.51 -12.70 -30.10
C GLN A 53 3.80 -12.71 -30.92
N LEU A 54 4.89 -12.16 -30.39
CA LEU A 54 6.19 -12.15 -31.06
C LEU A 54 6.70 -13.58 -31.28
N ALA A 55 6.60 -14.46 -30.29
CA ALA A 55 6.99 -15.86 -30.42
C ALA A 55 6.13 -16.62 -31.45
N LYS A 56 4.81 -16.36 -31.52
CA LYS A 56 3.94 -16.93 -32.56
C LYS A 56 4.39 -16.56 -33.97
N LEU A 57 4.87 -15.34 -34.17
CA LEU A 57 5.31 -14.85 -35.49
C LEU A 57 6.71 -15.32 -35.87
N ARG A 58 7.61 -15.48 -34.89
CA ARG A 58 9.04 -15.73 -35.15
C ARG A 58 9.47 -17.19 -34.98
N GLU A 59 8.74 -18.00 -34.21
CA GLU A 59 9.12 -19.38 -33.90
C GLU A 59 8.25 -20.38 -34.66
N ALA A 60 8.84 -21.13 -35.59
CA ALA A 60 8.15 -22.21 -36.30
C ALA A 60 7.68 -23.34 -35.35
N ASP A 61 8.43 -23.59 -34.28
CA ASP A 61 8.13 -24.60 -33.26
C ASP A 61 7.23 -24.05 -32.13
N PHE A 62 6.55 -22.90 -32.32
CA PHE A 62 5.65 -22.31 -31.31
C PHE A 62 4.59 -23.30 -30.77
N PRO A 63 3.96 -24.19 -31.56
CA PRO A 63 3.01 -25.16 -31.02
C PRO A 63 3.61 -26.09 -29.95
N LYS A 64 4.89 -26.45 -30.07
CA LYS A 64 5.61 -27.25 -29.06
C LYS A 64 5.92 -26.43 -27.80
N ILE A 65 6.24 -25.15 -27.97
CA ILE A 65 6.43 -24.23 -26.84
C ILE A 65 5.12 -24.07 -26.07
N PHE A 66 4.01 -23.86 -26.80
CA PHE A 66 2.68 -23.71 -26.21
C PHE A 66 2.24 -24.96 -25.45
N SER A 67 2.52 -26.17 -25.96
CA SER A 67 2.19 -27.40 -25.24
C SER A 67 2.95 -27.52 -23.91
N ILE A 68 4.23 -27.12 -23.85
CA ILE A 68 5.00 -27.07 -22.60
C ILE A 68 4.39 -26.07 -21.62
N ILE A 69 3.96 -24.90 -22.08
CA ILE A 69 3.30 -23.89 -21.23
C ILE A 69 2.01 -24.47 -20.64
N GLN A 70 1.16 -25.09 -21.46
CA GLN A 70 -0.10 -25.69 -21.00
C GLN A 70 0.12 -26.87 -20.03
N GLN A 71 1.10 -27.74 -20.31
CA GLN A 71 1.48 -28.83 -19.40
C GLN A 71 2.06 -28.33 -18.08
N THR A 72 2.72 -27.19 -18.08
CA THR A 72 3.25 -26.57 -16.86
C THR A 72 2.11 -25.94 -16.07
N LYS A 73 1.22 -25.22 -16.75
CA LYS A 73 0.02 -24.59 -16.16
C LYS A 73 -0.87 -25.60 -15.46
N SER A 74 -1.11 -26.77 -16.06
CA SER A 74 -1.96 -27.81 -15.47
C SER A 74 -1.41 -28.43 -14.17
N LYS A 75 -0.12 -28.22 -13.86
CA LYS A 75 0.50 -28.69 -12.61
C LYS A 75 0.26 -27.74 -11.44
N TYR A 76 -0.20 -26.52 -11.68
CA TYR A 76 -0.47 -25.53 -10.65
C TYR A 76 -1.98 -25.24 -10.57
N LYS A 77 -2.45 -25.00 -9.34
CA LYS A 77 -3.83 -24.57 -9.10
C LYS A 77 -4.02 -23.10 -9.43
N ASP A 78 -3.00 -22.30 -9.13
CA ASP A 78 -2.99 -20.86 -9.35
C ASP A 78 -2.36 -20.51 -10.72
N PRO A 79 -2.67 -19.33 -11.29
CA PRO A 79 -2.03 -18.85 -12.51
C PRO A 79 -0.50 -18.80 -12.38
N LEU A 80 0.23 -19.27 -13.41
CA LEU A 80 1.69 -19.31 -13.40
C LEU A 80 2.33 -17.95 -13.11
N ARG A 81 1.76 -16.85 -13.64
CA ARG A 81 2.19 -15.48 -13.35
C ARG A 81 2.19 -15.18 -11.85
N TYR A 82 1.15 -15.62 -11.13
CA TYR A 82 1.05 -15.43 -9.68
C TYR A 82 2.13 -16.25 -8.95
N VAL A 83 2.28 -17.53 -9.28
CA VAL A 83 3.28 -18.42 -8.67
C VAL A 83 4.70 -17.88 -8.86
N ILE A 84 5.04 -17.45 -10.07
CA ILE A 84 6.36 -16.88 -10.40
C ILE A 84 6.61 -15.59 -9.61
N THR A 85 5.61 -14.71 -9.54
CA THR A 85 5.70 -13.45 -8.78
C THR A 85 5.89 -13.72 -7.28
N LEU A 86 5.16 -14.70 -6.73
CA LEU A 86 5.27 -15.10 -5.33
C LEU A 86 6.66 -15.64 -5.01
N GLN A 87 7.19 -16.53 -5.84
CA GLN A 87 8.55 -17.07 -5.65
C GLN A 87 9.63 -15.97 -5.78
N CYS A 88 9.46 -15.04 -6.73
CA CYS A 88 10.35 -13.88 -6.86
C CYS A 88 10.37 -13.02 -5.60
N ARG A 89 9.17 -12.71 -5.06
CA ARG A 89 9.02 -11.99 -3.80
C ARG A 89 9.68 -12.72 -2.63
N GLN A 90 9.45 -14.03 -2.49
CA GLN A 90 10.07 -14.83 -1.43
C GLN A 90 11.60 -14.78 -1.49
N ARG A 91 12.19 -14.82 -2.69
CA ARG A 91 13.64 -14.67 -2.86
C ARG A 91 14.11 -13.27 -2.52
N ALA A 92 13.37 -12.23 -2.91
CA ALA A 92 13.69 -10.86 -2.53
C ALA A 92 13.66 -10.68 -1.00
N ASP A 93 12.66 -11.23 -0.32
CA ASP A 93 12.53 -11.19 1.14
C ASP A 93 13.70 -11.93 1.83
N GLN A 94 14.14 -13.07 1.28
CA GLN A 94 15.33 -13.79 1.76
C GLN A 94 16.60 -12.94 1.65
N ILE A 95 16.81 -12.29 0.50
CA ILE A 95 17.96 -11.39 0.30
C ILE A 95 17.88 -10.21 1.28
N LEU A 96 16.68 -9.64 1.43
CA LEU A 96 16.43 -8.49 2.30
C LEU A 96 16.75 -8.80 3.77
N SER A 97 16.34 -9.97 4.26
CA SER A 97 16.60 -10.41 5.64
C SER A 97 18.09 -10.59 5.97
N GLY A 98 18.94 -10.80 4.95
CA GLY A 98 20.39 -10.88 5.13
C GLY A 98 21.09 -9.51 5.20
N VAL A 99 20.42 -8.44 4.77
CA VAL A 99 21.02 -7.10 4.64
C VAL A 99 20.37 -6.10 5.60
N ILE A 100 19.08 -6.23 5.87
CA ILE A 100 18.33 -5.37 6.76
C ILE A 100 18.22 -6.03 8.13
N THR A 101 18.83 -5.40 9.14
CA THR A 101 18.45 -5.65 10.53
C THR A 101 17.15 -4.90 10.77
N ASP A 102 16.05 -5.64 10.84
CA ASP A 102 14.73 -5.08 11.07
C ASP A 102 14.74 -4.38 12.45
N SER A 103 14.95 -3.05 12.44
CA SER A 103 14.81 -2.21 13.64
C SER A 103 13.33 -1.94 13.94
N LYS A 104 12.44 -2.85 13.53
CA LYS A 104 11.07 -2.94 14.03
C LYS A 104 11.07 -3.41 15.47
N LYS A 105 11.59 -2.54 16.33
CA LYS A 105 11.05 -2.38 17.66
C LYS A 105 9.75 -1.59 17.46
N GLU A 106 8.74 -2.21 16.85
CA GLU A 106 7.37 -1.75 17.09
C GLU A 106 7.25 -1.73 18.60
N THR A 107 7.16 -0.54 19.16
CA THR A 107 7.05 -0.42 20.61
C THR A 107 5.82 -1.25 20.97
N ARG A 108 5.94 -2.11 21.99
CA ARG A 108 4.86 -3.01 22.43
C ARG A 108 3.53 -2.27 22.65
N LEU A 109 3.61 -0.95 22.85
CA LEU A 109 2.49 -0.03 22.93
C LEU A 109 1.78 0.18 21.58
N GLN A 110 2.48 0.47 20.48
CA GLN A 110 1.86 0.68 19.16
C GLN A 110 1.10 -0.57 18.69
N SER A 111 1.74 -1.74 18.76
CA SER A 111 1.09 -3.00 18.37
C SER A 111 -0.07 -3.38 19.30
N TRP A 112 -0.03 -2.98 20.57
CA TRP A 112 -1.13 -3.17 21.52
C TRP A 112 -2.32 -2.23 21.22
N LEU A 113 -2.06 -0.94 20.94
CA LEU A 113 -3.10 0.02 20.54
C LEU A 113 -3.78 -0.40 19.23
N ASP A 114 -3.00 -0.82 18.23
CA ASP A 114 -3.53 -1.24 16.93
C ASP A 114 -4.47 -2.44 17.08
N ARG A 115 -4.05 -3.45 17.85
CA ARG A 115 -4.86 -4.65 18.07
C ARG A 115 -6.16 -4.35 18.81
N ILE A 116 -6.13 -3.40 19.74
CA ILE A 116 -7.29 -3.01 20.55
C ILE A 116 -8.28 -2.16 19.73
N THR A 117 -7.79 -1.31 18.84
CA THR A 117 -8.64 -0.42 18.05
C THR A 117 -9.30 -1.15 16.88
N ILE A 118 -8.64 -2.17 16.32
CA ILE A 118 -9.15 -2.96 15.19
C ILE A 118 -10.24 -3.97 15.60
N ASN A 119 -10.22 -4.48 16.83
CA ASN A 119 -11.22 -5.43 17.30
C ASN A 119 -12.53 -4.70 17.65
N PRO A 120 -13.68 -4.99 17.01
CA PRO A 120 -14.94 -4.28 17.24
C PRO A 120 -15.39 -4.27 18.71
N ILE A 121 -15.11 -5.34 19.46
CA ILE A 121 -15.53 -5.49 20.86
C ILE A 121 -14.80 -4.48 21.77
N THR A 122 -13.53 -4.17 21.48
CA THR A 122 -12.73 -3.21 22.25
C THR A 122 -12.71 -1.83 21.63
N GLY A 123 -12.84 -1.73 20.31
CA GLY A 123 -12.89 -0.47 19.57
C GLY A 123 -14.15 0.35 19.85
N ILE A 124 -15.33 -0.28 19.94
CA ILE A 124 -16.60 0.44 20.22
C ILE A 124 -16.57 1.13 21.60
N PRO A 125 -16.17 0.48 22.71
CA PRO A 125 -16.02 1.15 24.00
C PRO A 125 -15.04 2.33 23.98
N ILE A 126 -13.89 2.18 23.30
CA ILE A 126 -12.88 3.24 23.17
C ILE A 126 -13.44 4.40 22.35
N LEU A 127 -14.17 4.11 21.28
CA LEU A 127 -14.83 5.11 20.46
C LEU A 127 -15.82 5.92 21.30
N LEU A 128 -16.67 5.27 22.11
CA LEU A 128 -17.59 5.98 23.02
C LEU A 128 -16.85 6.84 24.04
N LEU A 129 -15.74 6.35 24.58
CA LEU A 129 -14.90 7.09 25.51
C LEU A 129 -14.33 8.36 24.85
N VAL A 130 -13.75 8.25 23.65
CA VAL A 130 -13.22 9.39 22.90
C VAL A 130 -14.34 10.36 22.53
N LEU A 131 -15.50 9.88 22.11
CA LEU A 131 -16.63 10.72 21.75
C LEU A 131 -17.15 11.53 22.94
N TYR A 132 -17.28 10.88 24.11
CA TYR A 132 -17.80 11.53 25.31
C TYR A 132 -16.76 12.44 25.97
N PHE A 133 -15.55 11.95 26.23
CA PHE A 133 -14.54 12.74 26.95
C PHE A 133 -13.79 13.70 26.02
N GLY A 134 -13.43 13.25 24.83
CA GLY A 134 -12.64 14.03 23.88
C GLY A 134 -13.47 15.06 23.11
N LEU A 135 -14.61 14.66 22.54
CA LEU A 135 -15.42 15.59 21.75
C LEU A 135 -16.45 16.32 22.61
N TYR A 136 -17.32 15.59 23.30
CA TYR A 136 -18.42 16.24 24.02
C TYR A 136 -17.95 17.08 25.20
N LYS A 137 -17.13 16.50 26.09
CA LYS A 137 -16.70 17.21 27.31
C LYS A 137 -15.59 18.22 27.04
N PHE A 138 -14.56 17.84 26.28
CA PHE A 138 -13.43 18.72 26.03
C PHE A 138 -13.73 19.76 24.93
N VAL A 139 -14.16 19.35 23.74
CA VAL A 139 -14.48 20.34 22.69
C VAL A 139 -15.82 21.05 22.94
N GLY A 140 -16.86 20.30 23.29
CA GLY A 140 -18.20 20.86 23.49
C GLY A 140 -18.28 21.74 24.73
N GLN A 141 -18.10 21.14 25.91
CA GLN A 141 -18.31 21.89 27.17
C GLN A 141 -17.16 22.87 27.47
N PHE A 142 -15.91 22.44 27.33
CA PHE A 142 -14.76 23.29 27.64
C PHE A 142 -14.42 24.25 26.49
N GLY A 143 -14.38 23.77 25.25
CA GLY A 143 -14.11 24.60 24.07
C GLY A 143 -15.25 25.57 23.77
N ALA A 144 -16.38 25.04 23.32
CA ALA A 144 -17.51 25.86 22.87
C ALA A 144 -18.31 26.50 24.00
N GLY A 145 -18.27 25.97 25.21
CA GLY A 145 -18.80 26.64 26.39
C GLY A 145 -17.75 27.57 26.98
N THR A 146 -16.89 27.04 27.84
CA THR A 146 -16.01 27.87 28.69
C THR A 146 -15.11 28.84 27.92
N LEU A 147 -14.43 28.41 26.85
CA LEU A 147 -13.52 29.30 26.12
C LEU A 147 -14.28 30.34 25.29
N VAL A 148 -15.41 29.97 24.67
CA VAL A 148 -16.23 30.92 23.91
C VAL A 148 -16.89 31.92 24.85
N ASP A 149 -17.46 31.48 25.97
CA ASP A 149 -18.07 32.38 26.98
C ASP A 149 -17.07 33.42 27.49
N LEU A 150 -15.81 33.01 27.70
CA LEU A 150 -14.72 33.93 28.09
C LEU A 150 -14.41 34.95 26.98
N ILE A 151 -14.43 34.52 25.72
CA ILE A 151 -14.18 35.40 24.58
C ILE A 151 -15.38 36.34 24.36
N GLU A 152 -16.61 35.82 24.41
CA GLU A 152 -17.83 36.58 24.22
C GLU A 152 -18.01 37.63 25.33
N GLY A 153 -17.97 37.20 26.59
CA GLY A 153 -18.12 38.11 27.72
C GLY A 153 -16.97 39.10 27.87
N SER A 154 -15.70 38.66 27.78
CA SER A 154 -14.57 39.56 28.05
C SER A 154 -14.16 40.41 26.85
N LEU A 155 -14.21 39.88 25.62
CA LEU A 155 -13.72 40.57 24.42
C LEU A 155 -14.87 41.17 23.61
N PHE A 156 -15.92 40.40 23.33
CA PHE A 156 -16.99 40.90 22.46
C PHE A 156 -17.91 41.90 23.18
N GLU A 157 -18.50 41.56 24.32
CA GLU A 157 -19.43 42.45 25.02
C GLU A 157 -18.75 43.72 25.56
N ASN A 158 -17.54 43.60 26.08
CA ASN A 158 -16.86 44.70 26.78
C ASN A 158 -16.03 45.60 25.86
N HIS A 159 -15.46 45.08 24.77
CA HIS A 159 -14.54 45.85 23.92
C HIS A 159 -15.08 46.08 22.50
N ILE A 160 -15.68 45.05 21.88
CA ILE A 160 -16.09 45.12 20.47
C ILE A 160 -17.50 45.72 20.31
N ASN A 161 -18.50 45.18 21.03
CA ASN A 161 -19.89 45.62 20.95
C ASN A 161 -20.08 47.12 21.23
N PRO A 162 -19.43 47.74 22.23
CA PRO A 162 -19.62 49.16 22.50
C PRO A 162 -19.09 50.03 21.35
N TRP A 163 -17.96 49.64 20.76
CA TRP A 163 -17.36 50.35 19.63
C TRP A 163 -18.21 50.20 18.37
N VAL A 164 -18.67 48.98 18.07
CA VAL A 164 -19.57 48.71 16.93
C VAL A 164 -20.91 49.43 17.12
N ASN A 165 -21.48 49.43 18.32
CA ASN A 165 -22.74 50.10 18.64
C ASN A 165 -22.61 51.63 18.54
N GLN A 166 -21.48 52.22 18.96
CA GLN A 166 -21.25 53.65 18.81
C GLN A 166 -21.10 54.08 17.34
N ILE A 167 -20.46 53.25 16.50
CA ILE A 167 -20.35 53.52 15.06
C ILE A 167 -21.71 53.36 14.38
N THR A 168 -22.44 52.29 14.71
CA THR A 168 -23.76 52.00 14.15
C THR A 168 -24.79 53.08 14.53
N ALA A 169 -24.76 53.55 15.79
CA ALA A 169 -25.61 54.63 16.28
C ALA A 169 -25.31 56.00 15.63
N LYS A 170 -24.08 56.22 15.12
CA LYS A 170 -23.73 57.45 14.40
C LYS A 170 -24.06 57.40 12.92
N LEU A 171 -24.12 56.22 12.30
CA LEU A 171 -24.30 56.07 10.85
C LEU A 171 -25.75 55.77 10.43
N ILE A 172 -26.61 55.25 11.31
CA ILE A 172 -27.94 54.74 10.93
C ILE A 172 -29.06 55.35 11.81
N PRO A 173 -29.95 56.22 11.26
CA PRO A 173 -31.00 56.92 12.00
C PRO A 173 -32.36 56.18 11.99
N TRP A 174 -32.37 54.85 12.01
CA TRP A 174 -33.62 54.06 12.05
C TRP A 174 -33.65 53.16 13.29
N HIS A 175 -34.62 53.43 14.17
CA HIS A 175 -34.77 52.86 15.51
C HIS A 175 -35.12 51.35 15.54
N SER A 176 -35.33 50.71 14.38
CA SER A 176 -35.79 49.33 14.28
C SER A 176 -34.68 48.28 14.26
N ILE A 177 -33.40 48.68 14.18
CA ILE A 177 -32.25 47.75 14.07
C ILE A 177 -31.26 47.87 15.25
N GLN A 178 -31.61 48.65 16.28
CA GLN A 178 -30.85 48.68 17.54
C GLN A 178 -31.41 47.62 18.48
N THR A 179 -30.87 46.41 18.39
CA THR A 179 -30.94 45.35 19.41
C THR A 179 -29.56 44.76 19.54
#